data_AF-A0ABD1CKT8-F1
#
_entry.id   AF-A0ABD1CKT8-F1
#
_cell.length_a   1.000
_cell.length_b   1.000
_cell.length_c   1.000
_cell.angle_alpha   90.00
_cell.angle_beta   90.00
_cell.angle_gamma   90.00
#
_symmetry.space_group_name_H-M   'P 1'
#
loop_
_entity.id
_entity.type
_entity.pdbx_description
1 polymer ?
#
loop_
_entity_poly.entity_id
_entity_poly.type
_entity_poly.pdbx_seq_one_letter_code
_entity_poly.pdbx_strand_id
1 'polypeptide(L)'
;MQSMDPSTEYNAGSLGGHGNDYQRQLAWTLLQRAMLAGCEFRLAFEMDDAGKFDDVGLFVNGAWTLIQTKHSRLQKHITKETLFEGGDGDFALGKYLK
;
A
#
# COMPACT_ATOMS: atom_id res chain seq x y z
N MET A 1 -23.28 -20.40 -20.09
CA MET A 1 -21.93 -19.79 -20.03
C MET A 1 -22.07 -18.34 -20.44
N GLN A 2 -22.08 -17.41 -19.49
CA GLN A 2 -22.07 -15.98 -19.79
C GLN A 2 -20.67 -15.60 -20.27
N SER A 3 -20.58 -14.96 -21.43
CA SER A 3 -19.37 -14.40 -22.00
C SER A 3 -18.91 -13.21 -21.14
N MET A 4 -17.66 -13.26 -20.67
CA MET A 4 -17.00 -12.12 -20.00
C MET A 4 -16.89 -10.94 -20.97
N ASP A 5 -17.21 -9.75 -20.46
CA ASP A 5 -17.08 -8.47 -21.15
C ASP A 5 -15.59 -8.14 -21.41
N PRO A 6 -15.19 -7.83 -22.66
CA PRO A 6 -13.83 -7.43 -22.99
C PRO A 6 -13.37 -6.11 -22.32
N SER A 7 -14.24 -5.40 -21.59
CA SER A 7 -13.82 -4.27 -20.73
C SER A 7 -13.04 -4.69 -19.46
N THR A 8 -12.79 -5.99 -19.26
CA THR A 8 -12.02 -6.51 -18.11
C THR A 8 -10.55 -6.75 -18.47
N GLU A 9 -9.99 -5.97 -19.38
CA GLU A 9 -8.55 -5.97 -19.62
C GLU A 9 -7.82 -5.22 -18.50
N TYR A 10 -7.26 -5.98 -17.56
CA TYR A 10 -6.26 -5.49 -16.63
C TYR A 10 -4.99 -5.13 -17.44
N ASN A 11 -4.93 -3.89 -17.92
CA ASN A 11 -3.76 -3.34 -18.57
C ASN A 11 -2.64 -3.15 -17.53
N ALA A 12 -1.82 -4.18 -17.33
CA ALA A 12 -0.54 -4.07 -16.65
C ALA A 12 0.48 -3.41 -17.59
N GLY A 13 0.41 -2.09 -17.71
CA GLY A 13 1.27 -1.29 -18.59
C GLY A 13 2.03 -0.20 -17.85
N SER A 14 3.37 -0.31 -17.87
CA SER A 14 4.38 0.65 -17.41
C SER A 14 4.61 0.76 -15.89
N LEU A 15 5.75 1.34 -15.53
CA LEU A 15 6.43 1.45 -14.21
C LEU A 15 5.58 1.72 -12.93
N GLY A 16 4.27 1.89 -13.02
CA GLY A 16 3.33 2.07 -11.89
C GLY A 16 2.61 0.80 -11.40
N GLY A 17 2.53 -0.29 -12.19
CA GLY A 17 1.74 -1.47 -11.80
C GLY A 17 2.26 -2.25 -10.58
N HIS A 18 3.57 -2.25 -10.35
CA HIS A 18 4.18 -3.01 -9.26
C HIS A 18 3.91 -2.46 -7.87
N GLY A 19 3.68 -1.16 -7.73
CA GLY A 19 3.26 -0.58 -6.44
C GLY A 19 1.89 -1.11 -6.04
N ASN A 20 0.95 -1.08 -6.98
CA ASN A 20 -0.43 -1.52 -6.77
C ASN A 20 -0.51 -3.03 -6.48
N ASP A 21 0.26 -3.85 -7.19
CA ASP A 21 0.35 -5.29 -6.90
C ASP A 21 0.86 -5.55 -5.48
N TYR A 22 1.88 -4.81 -5.07
CA TYR A 22 2.46 -4.93 -3.73
C TYR A 22 1.48 -4.49 -2.64
N GLN A 23 0.78 -3.38 -2.86
CA GLN A 23 -0.30 -2.91 -1.99
C GLN A 23 -1.38 -3.97 -1.79
N ARG A 24 -1.86 -4.57 -2.88
CA ARG A 24 -2.89 -5.63 -2.82
C ARG A 24 -2.39 -6.86 -2.09
N GLN A 25 -1.15 -7.29 -2.34
CA GLN A 25 -0.54 -8.41 -1.63
C GLN A 25 -0.41 -8.14 -0.13
N LEU A 26 -0.04 -6.92 0.25
CA LEU A 26 0.01 -6.49 1.64
C LEU A 26 -1.38 -6.53 2.28
N ALA A 27 -2.40 -5.98 1.62
CA ALA A 27 -3.77 -6.01 2.10
C ALA A 27 -4.26 -7.46 2.32
N TRP A 28 -3.97 -8.35 1.38
CA TRP A 28 -4.29 -9.78 1.50
C TRP A 28 -3.60 -10.47 2.66
N THR A 29 -2.32 -10.16 2.86
CA THR A 29 -1.55 -10.73 3.98
C THR A 29 -2.13 -10.27 5.33
N LEU A 30 -2.51 -8.99 5.44
CA LEU A 30 -3.10 -8.43 6.66
C LEU A 30 -4.50 -9.00 6.92
N LEU A 31 -5.32 -9.16 5.88
CA LEU A 31 -6.62 -9.82 5.97
C LEU A 31 -6.47 -11.23 6.52
N GLN A 32 -5.63 -12.06 5.89
CA GLN A 32 -5.40 -13.44 6.32
C GLN A 32 -4.94 -13.49 7.78
N ARG A 33 -4.04 -12.59 8.18
CA ARG A 33 -3.55 -12.53 9.55
C ARG A 33 -4.64 -12.17 10.55
N ALA A 34 -5.46 -11.17 10.23
CA ALA A 34 -6.57 -10.74 11.10
C ALA A 34 -7.64 -11.84 11.24
N MET A 35 -7.99 -12.51 10.14
CA MET A 35 -8.92 -13.64 10.14
C MET A 35 -8.40 -14.81 10.98
N LEU A 36 -7.12 -15.17 10.83
CA LEU A 36 -6.49 -16.23 11.63
C LEU A 36 -6.39 -15.87 13.11
N ALA A 37 -6.24 -14.59 13.44
CA ALA A 37 -6.22 -14.11 14.81
C ALA A 37 -7.62 -14.09 15.46
N GLY A 38 -8.69 -14.21 14.67
CA GLY A 38 -10.07 -14.20 15.15
C GLY A 38 -10.47 -12.87 15.81
N CYS A 39 -9.82 -11.77 15.46
CA CYS A 39 -10.15 -10.45 15.99
C CYS A 39 -11.13 -9.69 15.08
N GLU A 40 -11.86 -8.74 15.66
CA GLU A 40 -12.54 -7.73 14.85
C GLU A 40 -11.51 -6.80 14.23
N PHE A 41 -11.64 -6.56 12.94
CA PHE A 41 -10.73 -5.67 12.21
C PHE A 41 -11.48 -4.84 11.16
N ARG A 42 -10.87 -3.73 10.74
CA ARG A 42 -11.23 -3.03 9.50
C ARG A 42 -9.98 -2.90 8.66
N LEU A 43 -10.12 -3.13 7.36
CA LEU A 43 -9.04 -3.01 6.40
C LEU A 43 -9.41 -1.94 5.39
N ALA A 44 -8.50 -1.00 5.16
CA ALA A 44 -8.62 0.07 4.18
C ALA A 44 -7.44 -0.04 3.20
N PHE A 45 -7.71 -0.08 1.90
CA PHE A 45 -6.71 -0.11 0.84
C PHE A 45 -7.34 0.48 -0.43
N GLU A 46 -6.53 1.00 -1.36
CA GLU A 46 -7.03 1.69 -2.58
C GLU A 46 -8.01 2.84 -2.25
N MET A 47 -7.69 3.65 -1.23
CA MET A 47 -8.52 4.81 -0.85
C MET A 47 -8.11 6.08 -1.60
N ASP A 48 -8.89 6.48 -2.60
CA ASP A 48 -8.63 7.71 -3.36
C ASP A 48 -8.51 8.97 -2.48
N ASP A 49 -9.32 9.06 -1.42
CA ASP A 49 -9.37 10.21 -0.50
C ASP A 49 -8.08 10.40 0.32
N ALA A 50 -7.26 9.37 0.50
CA ALA A 50 -6.05 9.45 1.31
C ALA A 50 -4.78 9.75 0.46
N GLY A 51 -4.94 9.87 -0.85
CA GLY A 51 -3.96 10.47 -1.76
C GLY A 51 -2.63 9.71 -1.81
N LYS A 52 -1.57 10.29 -1.23
CA LYS A 52 -0.21 9.69 -1.24
C LYS A 52 0.02 8.70 -0.09
N PHE A 53 -0.83 8.69 0.93
CA PHE A 53 -0.64 7.92 2.16
C PHE A 53 -0.95 6.42 2.04
N ASP A 54 -1.41 5.98 0.87
CA ASP A 54 -2.13 4.72 0.78
C ASP A 54 -1.28 3.61 0.19
N ASP A 55 -0.74 2.78 1.07
CA ASP A 55 -0.72 1.37 0.76
C ASP A 55 -1.85 0.68 1.54
N VAL A 56 -1.80 0.56 2.88
CA VAL A 56 -2.86 -0.14 3.64
C VAL A 56 -3.07 0.44 5.04
N GLY A 57 -4.32 0.61 5.44
CA GLY A 57 -4.75 0.89 6.82
C GLY A 57 -5.38 -0.34 7.47
N LEU A 58 -4.96 -0.66 8.69
CA LEU A 58 -5.53 -1.76 9.50
C LEU A 58 -6.00 -1.22 10.85
N PHE A 59 -7.28 -1.41 11.15
CA PHE A 59 -7.86 -1.14 12.47
C PHE A 59 -7.99 -2.45 13.24
N VAL A 60 -7.32 -2.55 14.38
CA VAL A 60 -7.43 -3.68 15.32
C VAL A 60 -7.29 -3.12 16.74
N ASN A 61 -8.00 -3.68 17.71
CA ASN A 61 -7.92 -3.30 19.13
C ASN A 61 -8.13 -1.79 19.41
N GLY A 62 -9.03 -1.14 18.66
CA GLY A 62 -9.37 0.26 18.90
C GLY A 62 -8.40 1.28 18.28
N ALA A 63 -7.39 0.84 17.53
CA ALA A 63 -6.38 1.72 16.94
C ALA A 63 -6.20 1.47 15.44
N TRP A 64 -6.00 2.55 14.69
CA TRP A 64 -5.58 2.50 13.29
C TRP A 64 -4.06 2.41 13.19
N THR A 65 -3.58 1.46 12.38
CA THR A 65 -2.20 1.39 11.93
C THR A 65 -2.17 1.72 10.44
N LEU A 66 -1.48 2.79 10.08
CA LEU A 66 -1.23 3.18 8.70
C LEU A 66 0.09 2.57 8.26
N ILE A 67 0.08 1.84 7.16
CA ILE A 67 1.23 1.09 6.67
C ILE A 67 1.57 1.60 5.28
N GLN A 68 2.74 2.24 5.18
CA GLN A 68 3.37 2.56 3.90
C GLN A 68 4.52 1.58 3.67
N THR A 69 4.56 1.03 2.47
CA THR A 69 5.60 0.15 1.99
C THR A 69 6.19 0.68 0.70
N LYS A 70 7.51 0.58 0.58
CA LYS A 70 8.22 0.91 -0.65
C LYS A 70 9.05 -0.31 -1.04
N HIS A 71 8.77 -0.84 -2.22
CA HIS A 71 9.53 -1.94 -2.79
C HIS A 71 10.55 -1.39 -3.79
N SER A 72 11.83 -1.73 -3.63
CA SER A 72 12.87 -1.42 -4.60
C SER A 72 13.49 -2.71 -5.13
N ARG A 73 13.56 -2.84 -6.46
CA ARG A 73 14.31 -3.94 -7.12
C ARG A 73 15.82 -3.68 -7.13
N LEU A 74 16.22 -2.41 -7.03
CA LEU A 74 17.60 -2.04 -6.81
C LEU A 74 17.88 -2.25 -5.32
N GLN A 75 18.95 -2.97 -4.96
CA GLN A 75 19.39 -3.16 -3.56
C GLN A 75 19.88 -1.85 -2.90
N LYS A 76 19.31 -0.70 -3.28
CA LYS A 76 19.58 0.58 -2.67
C LYS A 76 18.90 0.56 -1.30
N HIS A 77 19.70 0.44 -0.25
CA HIS A 77 19.22 0.57 1.12
C HIS A 77 18.67 1.99 1.32
N ILE A 78 17.41 2.09 1.69
CA ILE A 78 16.82 3.33 2.18
C ILE A 78 17.37 3.52 3.60
N THR A 79 18.13 4.59 3.83
CA THR A 79 18.66 4.88 5.16
C THR A 79 17.74 5.82 5.93
N LYS A 80 17.99 5.98 7.23
CA LYS A 80 17.26 6.94 8.05
C LYS A 80 17.39 8.35 7.47
N GLU A 81 18.56 8.72 6.98
CA GLU A 81 18.83 10.02 6.37
C GLU A 81 17.94 10.21 5.15
N THR A 82 17.80 9.19 4.29
CA THR A 82 16.92 9.24 3.11
C THR A 82 15.44 9.50 3.49
N LEU A 83 15.00 9.04 4.66
CA LEU A 83 13.64 9.29 5.15
C LEU A 83 13.44 10.72 5.69
N PHE A 84 14.49 11.32 6.26
CA PHE A 84 14.43 12.67 6.86
C PHE A 84 15.11 13.74 6.00
N GLU A 85 15.49 13.40 4.77
CA GLU A 85 15.94 14.36 3.77
C GLU A 85 14.84 15.41 3.56
N GLY A 86 15.21 16.69 3.68
CA GLY A 86 14.28 17.79 3.45
C GLY A 86 13.86 17.86 1.98
N GLY A 87 12.58 18.18 1.73
CA GLY A 87 12.06 18.40 0.39
C GLY A 87 11.18 17.26 -0.16
N ASP A 88 11.21 17.08 -1.49
CA ASP A 88 10.33 16.14 -2.23
C ASP A 88 11.12 14.93 -2.77
N GLY A 89 12.17 14.48 -2.08
CA GLY A 89 12.94 13.28 -2.47
C GLY A 89 12.10 12.01 -2.37
N ASP A 90 12.30 11.01 -3.22
CA ASP A 90 11.39 9.85 -3.41
C ASP A 90 10.93 9.13 -2.12
N PHE A 91 11.74 9.17 -1.06
CA PHE A 91 11.48 8.53 0.23
C PHE A 91 11.31 9.50 1.41
N ALA A 92 11.25 10.81 1.14
CA ALA A 92 11.15 11.84 2.18
C ALA A 92 9.81 11.74 2.94
N LEU A 93 9.89 11.51 4.25
CA LEU A 93 8.75 11.37 5.15
C LEU A 93 7.93 12.68 5.25
N GLY A 94 8.58 13.83 5.05
CA GLY A 94 7.94 15.15 5.09
C GLY A 94 6.82 15.34 4.05
N LYS A 95 6.79 14.54 2.97
CA LYS A 95 5.69 14.58 1.98
C LYS A 95 4.35 14.18 2.57
N TYR A 96 4.39 13.42 3.65
CA TYR A 96 3.24 12.80 4.28
C TYR A 96 2.74 13.65 5.46
N LEU A 97 3.60 14.38 6.17
CA LEU A 97 3.19 15.13 7.37
C LEU A 97 2.48 16.48 7.12
N LYS A 98 1.75 16.64 6.01
CA LYS A 98 1.03 17.88 5.69
C LYS A 98 -0.32 17.98 6.37
#